data_AF-A0AAU6GLC3-F1
#
_entry.id   AF-A0AAU6GLC3-F1
#
_cell.length_a   1.000
_cell.length_b   1.000
_cell.length_c   1.000
_cell.angle_alpha   90.00
_cell.angle_beta   90.00
_cell.angle_gamma   90.00
#
_symmetry.space_group_name_H-M   'P 1'
#
loop_
_entity.id
_entity.type
_entity.pdbx_description
1 polymer ?
#
loop_
_entity_poly.entity_id
_entity_poly.type
_entity_poly.pdbx_seq_one_letter_code
_entity_poly.pdbx_strand_id
1 'polypeptide(L)'
;MEIKIEGGKVSRLHGGIDAPMTPIAIQARTIANLLPLACQRVGADIVHNQDSLYTGIRFNTKAGPVVLEIPRAGGSYRLVHEYDEPDKSGKTGKVIHQIPQLYNPSGIALNTYEYLRTRGFLG
;
A
#
# COMPACT_ATOMS: atom_id res chain seq x y z
N MET A 1 -4.98 -8.85 5.72
CA MET A 1 -3.92 -9.87 5.91
C MET A 1 -2.58 -9.15 5.71
N GLU A 2 -1.47 -9.61 6.31
CA GLU A 2 -0.18 -8.92 6.17
C GLU A 2 0.86 -9.81 5.47
N ILE A 3 1.72 -9.18 4.69
CA ILE A 3 2.73 -9.83 3.84
C ILE A 3 4.09 -9.20 4.14
N LYS A 4 5.10 -10.03 4.32
CA LYS A 4 6.51 -9.63 4.43
C LYS A 4 7.26 -10.11 3.21
N ILE A 5 8.05 -9.23 2.58
CA ILE A 5 8.95 -9.56 1.48
C ILE A 5 10.38 -9.32 1.96
N GLU A 6 11.18 -10.38 1.99
CA GLU A 6 12.57 -10.36 2.44
C GLU A 6 13.40 -11.37 1.62
N GLY A 7 14.52 -10.92 1.06
CA GLY A 7 15.38 -11.76 0.22
C GLY A 7 14.67 -12.33 -1.01
N GLY A 8 13.72 -11.58 -1.58
CA GLY A 8 12.87 -12.01 -2.70
C GLY A 8 11.81 -13.05 -2.33
N LYS A 9 11.66 -13.41 -1.05
CA LYS A 9 10.66 -14.38 -0.58
C LYS A 9 9.45 -13.66 0.01
N VAL A 10 8.26 -13.99 -0.49
CA VAL A 10 6.98 -13.48 0.00
C VAL A 10 6.45 -14.41 1.10
N SER A 11 6.27 -13.89 2.30
CA SER A 11 5.77 -14.62 3.48
C SER A 11 4.47 -14.01 3.98
N ARG A 12 3.46 -14.86 4.26
CA ARG A 12 2.19 -14.43 4.86
C ARG A 12 2.33 -14.39 6.37
N LEU A 13 2.04 -13.24 6.97
CA LEU A 13 2.04 -13.04 8.42
C LEU A 13 0.65 -13.41 8.95
N HIS A 14 0.54 -14.61 9.52
CA HIS A 14 -0.75 -15.14 9.98
C HIS A 14 -1.19 -14.40 11.24
N GLY A 15 -2.33 -13.69 11.18
CA GLY A 15 -2.84 -12.92 12.34
C GLY A 15 -1.88 -11.84 12.86
N GLY A 16 -0.95 -11.35 12.05
CA GLY A 16 0.07 -10.39 12.49
C GLY A 16 1.23 -11.00 13.30
N ILE A 17 1.30 -12.32 13.42
CA ILE A 17 2.47 -13.02 14.00
C ILE A 17 3.69 -12.70 13.12
N ASP A 18 4.78 -12.27 13.75
CA ASP A 18 6.02 -11.77 13.12
C ASP A 18 5.88 -10.48 12.31
N ALA A 19 4.74 -9.82 12.40
CA ALA A 19 4.56 -8.55 11.73
C ALA A 19 5.40 -7.44 12.39
N PRO A 20 6.08 -6.59 11.62
CA PRO A 20 6.89 -5.52 12.19
C PRO A 20 6.06 -4.62 13.12
N MET A 21 6.56 -4.36 14.32
CA MET A 21 5.96 -3.43 15.29
C MET A 21 6.61 -2.05 15.22
N THR A 22 6.98 -1.62 14.00
CA THR A 22 7.56 -0.29 13.77
C THR A 22 6.45 0.77 13.71
N PRO A 23 6.76 2.06 14.00
CA PRO A 23 5.77 3.14 13.89
C PRO A 23 5.08 3.20 12.52
N ILE A 24 5.82 2.92 11.45
CA ILE A 24 5.31 2.89 10.07
C ILE A 24 4.33 1.75 9.86
N ALA A 25 4.61 0.57 10.42
CA ALA A 25 3.70 -0.57 10.35
C ALA A 25 2.40 -0.32 11.13
N ILE A 26 2.50 0.31 12.31
CA ILE A 26 1.33 0.74 13.10
C ILE A 26 0.49 1.75 12.30
N GLN A 27 1.14 2.69 11.63
CA GLN A 27 0.48 3.65 10.76
C GLN A 27 -0.23 2.97 9.58
N ALA A 28 0.41 1.97 8.95
CA ALA A 28 -0.20 1.16 7.90
C ALA A 28 -1.46 0.47 8.36
N ARG A 29 -1.41 -0.19 9.52
CA ARG A 29 -2.55 -0.86 10.15
C ARG A 29 -3.68 0.12 10.46
N THR A 30 -3.33 1.26 11.02
CA THR A 30 -4.30 2.31 11.34
C THR A 30 -5.03 2.77 10.09
N ILE A 31 -4.31 3.09 9.01
CA ILE A 31 -4.91 3.51 7.75
C ILE A 31 -5.75 2.36 7.16
N ALA A 32 -5.22 1.13 7.15
CA ALA A 32 -5.90 -0.04 6.60
C ALA A 32 -7.24 -0.32 7.27
N ASN A 33 -7.30 -0.18 8.59
CA ASN A 33 -8.53 -0.35 9.36
C ASN A 33 -9.58 0.75 9.10
N LEU A 34 -9.15 1.91 8.60
CA LEU A 34 -10.02 3.02 8.26
C LEU A 34 -10.47 2.99 6.79
N LEU A 35 -9.97 2.05 5.98
CA LEU A 35 -10.38 1.90 4.60
C LEU A 35 -11.81 1.36 4.50
N PRO A 36 -12.64 1.90 3.60
CA PRO A 36 -13.98 1.37 3.35
C PRO A 36 -13.98 -0.08 2.87
N LEU A 37 -15.10 -0.78 3.07
CA LEU A 37 -15.31 -2.17 2.67
C LEU A 37 -15.00 -2.44 1.19
N ALA A 38 -15.22 -1.46 0.30
CA ALA A 38 -14.89 -1.58 -1.12
C ALA A 38 -13.40 -1.85 -1.35
N CYS A 39 -12.51 -1.17 -0.60
CA CYS A 39 -11.07 -1.41 -0.67
C CYS A 39 -10.71 -2.80 -0.14
N GLN A 40 -11.40 -3.29 0.88
CA GLN A 40 -11.17 -4.63 1.43
C GLN A 40 -11.57 -5.73 0.43
N ARG A 41 -12.65 -5.52 -0.32
CA ARG A 41 -13.15 -6.46 -1.33
C ARG A 41 -12.19 -6.67 -2.51
N VAL A 42 -11.39 -5.67 -2.87
CA VAL A 42 -10.34 -5.79 -3.89
C VAL A 42 -9.03 -6.39 -3.34
N GLY A 43 -9.02 -6.91 -2.12
CA GLY A 43 -7.84 -7.53 -1.52
C GLY A 43 -6.82 -6.50 -1.06
N ALA A 44 -7.21 -5.66 -0.08
CA ALA A 44 -6.31 -4.76 0.62
C ALA A 44 -5.45 -5.54 1.64
N ASP A 45 -4.16 -5.64 1.36
CA ASP A 45 -3.17 -6.31 2.22
C ASP A 45 -2.07 -5.34 2.65
N ILE A 46 -1.63 -5.44 3.90
CA ILE A 46 -0.49 -4.65 4.38
C ILE A 46 0.77 -5.35 3.92
N VAL A 47 1.68 -4.61 3.28
CA VAL A 47 2.93 -5.14 2.74
C VAL A 47 4.12 -4.47 3.40
N HIS A 48 5.05 -5.29 3.88
CA HIS A 48 6.35 -4.89 4.39
C HIS A 48 7.42 -5.40 3.44
N ASN A 49 7.89 -4.56 2.54
CA ASN A 49 8.96 -4.90 1.64
C ASN A 49 10.30 -4.45 2.23
N GLN A 50 11.06 -5.39 2.77
CA GLN A 50 12.38 -5.11 3.32
C GLN A 50 13.42 -4.89 2.23
N ASP A 51 13.28 -5.57 1.08
CA ASP A 51 14.21 -5.46 -0.05
C ASP A 51 14.16 -4.07 -0.69
N SER A 52 12.96 -3.57 -0.98
CA SER A 52 12.72 -2.23 -1.52
C SER A 52 12.53 -1.17 -0.43
N LEU A 53 12.76 -1.54 0.83
CA LEU A 53 12.70 -0.66 1.99
C LEU A 53 11.41 0.19 2.07
N TYR A 54 10.24 -0.41 1.87
CA TYR A 54 8.96 0.28 2.05
C TYR A 54 7.95 -0.51 2.88
N THR A 55 6.95 0.19 3.42
CA THR A 55 5.76 -0.41 4.02
C THR A 55 4.56 0.31 3.46
N GLY A 56 3.51 -0.44 3.15
CA GLY A 56 2.34 0.12 2.50
C GLY A 56 1.12 -0.78 2.54
N ILE A 57 0.07 -0.34 1.87
CA ILE A 57 -1.17 -1.10 1.69
C ILE A 57 -1.31 -1.40 0.21
N ARG A 58 -1.28 -2.68 -0.16
CA ARG A 58 -1.42 -3.16 -1.53
C ARG A 58 -2.87 -3.52 -1.80
N PHE A 59 -3.39 -3.06 -2.93
CA PHE A 59 -4.72 -3.32 -3.46
C PHE A 59 -4.59 -4.16 -4.72
N ASN A 60 -5.15 -5.36 -4.74
CA ASN A 60 -5.11 -6.23 -5.92
C ASN A 60 -6.27 -5.88 -6.87
N THR A 61 -6.12 -4.76 -7.57
CA THR A 61 -7.15 -4.24 -8.47
C THR A 61 -7.18 -5.01 -9.79
N LYS A 62 -8.28 -4.91 -10.56
CA LYS A 62 -8.38 -5.51 -11.91
C LYS A 62 -7.37 -4.94 -12.91
N ALA A 63 -6.91 -3.71 -12.71
CA ALA A 63 -5.93 -3.06 -13.58
C ALA A 63 -4.47 -3.35 -13.15
N GLY A 64 -4.28 -4.24 -12.18
CA GLY A 64 -2.99 -4.55 -11.57
C GLY A 64 -2.86 -4.02 -10.14
N PRO A 65 -1.80 -4.39 -9.42
CA PRO A 65 -1.64 -4.02 -8.02
C PRO A 65 -1.37 -2.51 -7.86
N VAL A 66 -2.05 -1.89 -6.90
CA VAL A 66 -1.77 -0.50 -6.49
C VAL A 66 -1.31 -0.51 -5.04
N VAL A 67 -0.21 0.15 -4.72
CA VAL A 67 0.35 0.23 -3.38
C VAL A 67 0.27 1.65 -2.86
N LEU A 68 -0.38 1.84 -1.71
CA LEU A 68 -0.22 3.04 -0.89
C LEU A 68 1.05 2.91 -0.07
N GLU A 69 2.12 3.54 -0.51
CA GLU A 69 3.39 3.60 0.20
C GLU A 69 3.36 4.64 1.31
N ILE A 70 3.83 4.24 2.48
CA ILE A 70 3.93 5.10 3.66
C ILE A 70 5.37 5.67 3.74
N PRO A 71 5.52 7.00 3.85
CA PRO A 71 6.82 7.64 3.87
C PRO A 71 7.59 7.27 5.15
N ARG A 72 8.90 6.94 5.02
CA ARG A 72 9.75 6.59 6.18
C ARG A 72 10.20 7.79 7.01
N ALA A 73 10.48 8.92 6.37
CA ALA A 73 10.97 10.14 7.03
C ALA A 73 10.52 11.34 6.21
N GLY A 74 9.59 12.16 6.76
CA GLY A 74 9.13 13.43 6.20
C GLY A 74 8.86 13.39 4.69
N GLY A 75 7.62 13.08 4.29
CA GLY A 75 7.30 12.98 2.87
C GLY A 75 5.82 12.70 2.61
N SER A 76 5.40 12.78 1.36
CA SER A 76 4.03 12.44 0.97
C SER A 76 3.84 10.93 0.90
N TYR A 77 2.63 10.47 1.25
CA TYR A 77 2.19 9.13 0.86
C TYR A 77 2.08 9.07 -0.65
N ARG A 78 2.35 7.90 -1.22
CA ARG A 78 2.33 7.70 -2.67
C ARG A 78 1.43 6.54 -3.01
N LEU A 79 0.53 6.73 -3.97
CA LEU A 79 -0.08 5.60 -4.66
C LEU A 79 0.79 5.25 -5.84
N VAL A 80 1.27 4.02 -5.85
CA VAL A 80 2.13 3.44 -6.89
C VAL A 80 1.36 2.33 -7.57
N HIS A 81 1.16 2.44 -8.87
CA HIS A 81 0.68 1.33 -9.69
C HIS A 81 1.87 0.44 -10.02
N GLU A 82 1.89 -0.78 -9.51
CA GLU A 82 2.91 -1.77 -9.85
C GLU A 82 2.67 -2.31 -11.26
N TYR A 83 3.76 -2.49 -12.01
CA TYR A 83 3.71 -3.15 -13.30
C TYR A 83 3.97 -4.65 -13.13
N ASP A 84 3.31 -5.47 -13.94
CA ASP A 84 3.56 -6.92 -13.95
C ASP A 84 4.97 -7.24 -14.45
N GLU A 85 5.49 -6.43 -15.38
CA GLU A 85 6.84 -6.50 -15.90
C GLU A 85 7.55 -5.13 -15.75
N PRO A 86 8.87 -5.11 -15.49
CA PRO A 86 9.62 -3.87 -15.46
C PRO A 86 9.50 -3.10 -16.77
N ASP A 87 9.36 -1.78 -16.71
CA ASP A 87 9.37 -0.97 -17.92
C ASP A 87 10.73 -0.98 -18.63
N LYS A 88 10.84 -0.33 -19.80
CA LYS A 88 12.09 -0.24 -20.56
C LYS A 88 13.25 0.42 -19.79
N SER A 89 12.97 1.07 -18.66
CA SER A 89 13.94 1.68 -17.76
C SER A 89 14.16 0.85 -16.47
N GLY A 90 13.59 -0.34 -16.39
CA GLY A 90 13.69 -1.24 -15.24
C GLY A 90 12.79 -0.85 -14.06
N LYS A 91 11.85 0.09 -14.22
CA LYS A 91 10.94 0.47 -13.13
C LYS A 91 9.83 -0.55 -12.99
N THR A 92 9.55 -0.91 -11.74
CA THR A 92 8.52 -1.90 -11.36
C THR A 92 7.17 -1.26 -11.05
N GLY A 93 7.03 0.05 -11.25
CA GLY A 93 5.78 0.76 -11.06
C GLY A 93 5.89 2.26 -11.30
N LYS A 94 4.75 2.94 -11.18
CA LYS A 94 4.63 4.39 -11.39
C LYS A 94 3.79 5.02 -10.30
N VAL A 95 4.27 6.14 -9.78
CA VAL A 95 3.48 7.00 -8.89
C VAL A 95 2.31 7.59 -9.68
N ILE A 96 1.09 7.26 -9.28
CA ILE A 96 -0.15 7.72 -9.92
C ILE A 96 -0.84 8.82 -9.10
N HIS A 97 -0.52 8.90 -7.81
CA HIS A 97 -1.02 9.95 -6.92
C HIS A 97 -0.09 10.16 -5.73
N GLN A 98 -0.15 11.36 -5.14
CA GLN A 98 0.56 11.72 -3.93
C GLN A 98 -0.39 12.38 -2.94
N ILE A 99 -0.35 11.95 -1.69
CA ILE A 99 -1.17 12.49 -0.61
C ILE A 99 -0.21 13.15 0.40
N PRO A 100 -0.31 14.48 0.63
CA PRO A 100 0.55 15.17 1.57
C PRO A 100 0.44 14.60 3.00
N GLN A 101 1.54 14.70 3.77
CA GLN A 101 1.59 14.18 5.15
C GLN A 101 0.76 15.00 6.16
N LEU A 102 0.14 16.10 5.73
CA LEU A 102 -0.70 16.96 6.58
C LEU A 102 -2.00 16.28 7.04
N TYR A 103 -2.42 15.21 6.35
CA TYR A 103 -3.65 14.50 6.67
C TYR A 103 -3.42 13.47 7.78
N ASN A 104 -4.41 13.36 8.67
CA ASN A 104 -4.49 12.27 9.63
C ASN A 104 -4.76 10.92 8.92
N PRO A 105 -4.60 9.77 9.60
CA PRO A 105 -4.81 8.46 8.98
C PRO A 105 -6.16 8.29 8.28
N SER A 106 -7.24 8.84 8.85
CA SER A 106 -8.58 8.83 8.24
C SER A 106 -8.64 9.60 6.93
N GLY A 107 -8.00 10.78 6.87
CA GLY A 107 -7.89 11.58 5.66
C GLY A 107 -7.08 10.87 4.58
N ILE A 108 -6.01 10.16 4.95
CA ILE A 108 -5.25 9.33 4.00
C ILE A 108 -6.12 8.19 3.46
N ALA A 109 -6.86 7.50 4.32
CA ALA A 109 -7.76 6.42 3.91
C ALA A 109 -8.86 6.93 2.95
N LEU A 110 -9.47 8.08 3.26
CA LEU A 110 -10.49 8.70 2.41
C LEU A 110 -9.93 9.13 1.05
N ASN A 111 -8.79 9.83 1.02
CA ASN A 111 -8.17 10.25 -0.24
C ASN A 111 -7.76 9.04 -1.10
N THR A 112 -7.23 8.00 -0.45
CA THR A 112 -6.90 6.74 -1.13
C THR A 112 -8.13 6.10 -1.75
N TYR A 113 -9.22 5.98 -0.98
CA TYR A 113 -10.48 5.42 -1.47
C TYR A 113 -11.05 6.23 -2.63
N GLU A 114 -11.17 7.55 -2.49
CA GLU A 114 -11.72 8.43 -3.52
C GLU A 114 -10.90 8.34 -4.81
N TYR A 115 -9.58 8.32 -4.70
CA TYR A 115 -8.72 8.16 -5.87
C TYR A 115 -8.96 6.80 -6.55
N LEU A 116 -8.92 5.70 -5.80
CA LEU A 116 -9.13 4.35 -6.36
C LEU A 116 -10.53 4.20 -6.99
N ARG A 117 -11.56 4.77 -6.34
CA ARG A 117 -12.94 4.74 -6.82
C ARG A 117 -13.11 5.53 -8.12
N THR A 118 -12.66 6.78 -8.14
CA THR A 118 -12.84 7.68 -9.29
C THR A 118 -12.04 7.25 -10.53
N ARG A 119 -10.96 6.50 -10.33
CA ARG A 119 -10.14 5.93 -11.40
C ARG A 119 -10.54 4.52 -11.82
N GLY A 120 -11.60 3.95 -11.23
CA GLY A 120 -12.13 2.65 -11.62
C GLY A 120 -11.35 1.44 -11.12
N PHE A 121 -10.46 1.61 -10.13
CA PHE A 121 -9.67 0.52 -9.56
C PHE A 121 -10.48 -0.39 -8.62
N LEU A 122 -11.63 0.06 -8.12
CA LEU A 122 -12.46 -0.67 -7.15
C LEU A 122 -13.63 -1.47 -7.77
N GLY A 123 -13.68 -1.59 -9.10
CA GLY A 123 -14.79 -2.20 -9.86
C GLY A 123 -14.68 -3.70 -10.08
#